data_AF-A0A2S9K0W4-F1
#
_entry.id   AF-A0A2S9K0W4-F1
#
_cell.length_a   1.000
_cell.length_b   1.000
_cell.length_c   1.000
_cell.angle_alpha   90.00
_cell.angle_beta   90.00
_cell.angle_gamma   90.00
#
_symmetry.space_group_name_H-M   'P 1'
#
loop_
_entity.id
_entity.type
_entity.pdbx_description
1 polymer ?
#
loop_
_entity_poly.entity_id
_entity_poly.type
_entity_poly.pdbx_seq_one_letter_code
_entity_poly.pdbx_strand_id
1 'polypeptide(L)'
;MSNEQHPDQQSMHWNDMYLLGYTPIDEVHEEFVGLVGRMQTAADAELADLLAEFTRHCEAHFEMENRWMRETDFPPRDCHIDEHAAVLASVHEVGAMFAKGELGADVVRDLVEHLADWFPKHADQLDSALAHWMSKNRLGGKPVVLRRGLQLR
;
A
#
# COMPACT_ATOMS: atom_id res chain seq x y z
N MET A 1 -9.86 -4.23 35.00
CA MET A 1 -8.94 -4.49 33.88
C MET A 1 -9.46 -3.63 32.74
N SER A 2 -8.79 -2.50 32.53
CA SER A 2 -9.28 -1.38 31.74
C SER A 2 -9.27 -1.75 30.26
N ASN A 3 -10.46 -1.71 29.66
CA ASN A 3 -10.67 -1.83 28.23
C ASN A 3 -10.32 -0.48 27.60
N GLU A 4 -9.06 -0.27 27.21
CA GLU A 4 -8.68 0.90 26.43
C GLU A 4 -9.05 0.63 24.98
N GLN A 5 -10.28 1.05 24.62
CA GLN A 5 -10.70 1.20 23.25
C GLN A 5 -9.75 2.19 22.58
N HIS A 6 -8.94 1.73 21.62
CA HIS A 6 -8.28 2.61 20.67
C HIS A 6 -9.36 3.48 20.01
N PRO A 7 -9.16 4.81 19.91
CA PRO A 7 -10.17 5.72 19.35
C PRO A 7 -10.55 5.29 17.92
N ASP A 8 -11.79 5.57 17.52
CA ASP A 8 -12.38 5.34 16.19
C ASP A 8 -11.47 5.81 15.04
N GLN A 9 -10.43 5.05 14.72
CA GLN A 9 -9.63 5.25 13.52
C GLN A 9 -10.46 4.69 12.38
N GLN A 10 -11.01 5.59 11.55
CA GLN A 10 -11.77 5.17 10.39
C GLN A 10 -10.89 4.27 9.53
N SER A 11 -11.45 3.14 9.11
CA SER A 11 -10.77 2.24 8.18
C SER A 11 -10.37 2.99 6.91
N MET A 12 -9.25 2.57 6.34
CA MET A 12 -8.70 3.10 5.11
C MET A 12 -9.70 2.91 3.98
N HIS A 13 -9.95 3.99 3.23
CA HIS A 13 -10.81 3.98 2.07
C HIS A 13 -10.17 4.78 0.95
N TRP A 14 -10.36 4.29 -0.29
CA TRP A 14 -9.88 5.01 -1.46
C TRP A 14 -10.49 6.41 -1.52
N ASN A 15 -9.65 7.37 -1.87
CA ASN A 15 -10.06 8.73 -2.17
C ASN A 15 -9.02 9.37 -3.09
N ASP A 16 -9.42 10.45 -3.77
CA ASP A 16 -8.62 11.13 -4.78
C ASP A 16 -7.29 11.70 -4.24
N MET A 17 -7.03 11.73 -2.93
CA MET A 17 -5.72 12.13 -2.40
C MET A 17 -4.62 11.14 -2.78
N TYR A 18 -4.95 9.88 -3.03
CA TYR A 18 -4.02 8.85 -3.47
C TYR A 18 -3.77 8.86 -4.99
N LEU A 19 -4.50 9.66 -5.77
CA LEU A 19 -4.29 9.73 -7.22
C LEU A 19 -2.94 10.36 -7.56
N LEU A 20 -2.18 9.64 -8.40
CA LEU A 20 -0.88 10.01 -8.96
C LEU A 20 -0.96 10.33 -10.46
N GLY A 21 -2.05 9.96 -11.13
CA GLY A 21 -2.32 10.31 -12.52
C GLY A 21 -1.64 9.43 -13.54
N TYR A 22 -1.25 8.22 -13.13
CA TYR A 22 -0.78 7.16 -14.02
C TYR A 22 -1.62 5.91 -13.74
N THR A 23 -2.63 5.69 -14.57
CA THR A 23 -3.69 4.70 -14.34
C THR A 23 -3.21 3.33 -13.87
N PRO A 24 -2.14 2.72 -14.44
CA PRO A 24 -1.66 1.44 -13.95
C PRO A 24 -1.21 1.43 -12.48
N ILE A 25 -0.67 2.55 -11.97
CA ILE A 25 -0.31 2.70 -10.55
C ILE A 25 -1.56 3.01 -9.72
N ASP A 26 -2.41 3.92 -10.21
CA ASP A 26 -3.64 4.28 -9.49
C ASP A 26 -4.55 3.06 -9.24
N GLU A 27 -4.65 2.13 -10.21
CA GLU A 27 -5.44 0.90 -10.10
C GLU A 27 -4.91 -0.05 -9.00
N VAL A 28 -3.60 -0.31 -8.97
CA VAL A 28 -3.01 -1.19 -7.93
C VAL A 28 -3.03 -0.50 -6.56
N HIS A 29 -2.92 0.82 -6.51
CA HIS A 29 -3.06 1.59 -5.27
C HIS A 29 -4.48 1.52 -4.71
N GLU A 30 -5.51 1.58 -5.55
CA GLU A 30 -6.90 1.44 -5.12
C GLU A 30 -7.17 0.04 -4.53
N GLU A 31 -6.63 -1.00 -5.16
CA GLU A 31 -6.66 -2.38 -4.63
C GLU A 31 -5.95 -2.49 -3.28
N PHE A 32 -4.74 -1.93 -3.15
CA PHE A 32 -3.99 -1.91 -1.88
C PHE A 32 -4.82 -1.31 -0.76
N VAL A 33 -5.35 -0.10 -0.98
CA VAL A 33 -6.17 0.63 0.00
C VAL A 33 -7.42 -0.14 0.37
N GLY A 34 -8.08 -0.75 -0.62
CA GLY A 34 -9.26 -1.60 -0.40
C GLY A 34 -8.95 -2.82 0.47
N LEU A 35 -7.81 -3.48 0.26
CA LEU A 35 -7.38 -4.64 1.04
C LEU A 35 -7.01 -4.26 2.47
N VAL A 36 -6.27 -3.17 2.67
CA VAL A 36 -5.95 -2.66 4.02
C VAL A 36 -7.23 -2.31 4.78
N GLY A 37 -8.15 -1.56 4.16
CA GLY A 37 -9.43 -1.20 4.80
C GLY A 37 -10.29 -2.42 5.16
N ARG A 38 -10.30 -3.45 4.30
CA ARG A 38 -10.96 -4.74 4.62
C ARG A 38 -10.30 -5.42 5.82
N MET A 39 -8.98 -5.51 5.86
CA MET A 39 -8.26 -6.13 6.99
C MET A 39 -8.46 -5.38 8.32
N GLN A 40 -8.58 -4.05 8.31
CA GLN A 40 -8.84 -3.27 9.53
C GLN A 40 -10.18 -3.62 10.18
N THR A 41 -11.19 -3.98 9.38
CA THR A 41 -12.58 -4.19 9.85
C THR A 41 -13.03 -5.64 9.85
N ALA A 42 -12.24 -6.55 9.27
CA ALA A 42 -12.55 -7.97 9.16
C ALA A 42 -12.66 -8.66 10.53
N ALA A 43 -13.46 -9.72 10.59
CA ALA A 43 -13.44 -10.62 11.73
C ALA A 43 -12.11 -11.41 11.76
N ASP A 44 -11.66 -11.83 12.96
CA ASP A 44 -10.40 -12.56 13.11
C ASP A 44 -10.31 -13.82 12.23
N ALA A 45 -11.46 -14.48 12.01
CA ALA A 45 -11.55 -15.68 11.17
C ALA A 45 -11.29 -15.41 9.68
N GLU A 46 -11.42 -14.17 9.22
CA GLU A 46 -11.24 -13.76 7.82
C GLU A 46 -9.82 -13.21 7.56
N LEU A 47 -9.09 -12.84 8.62
CA LEU A 47 -7.78 -12.19 8.51
C LEU A 47 -6.74 -13.04 7.77
N ALA A 48 -6.79 -14.37 7.90
CA ALA A 48 -5.81 -15.25 7.26
C ALA A 48 -5.94 -15.19 5.72
N ASP A 49 -7.17 -15.26 5.24
CA ASP A 49 -7.47 -15.22 3.80
C ASP A 49 -7.18 -13.84 3.22
N LEU A 50 -7.56 -12.78 3.93
CA LEU A 50 -7.29 -11.40 3.54
C LEU A 50 -5.79 -11.07 3.53
N LEU A 51 -5.03 -11.51 4.53
CA LEU A 51 -3.59 -11.31 4.57
C LEU A 51 -2.90 -12.06 3.42
N ALA A 52 -3.38 -13.25 3.06
CA ALA A 52 -2.88 -13.98 1.89
C ALA A 52 -3.24 -13.26 0.58
N GLU A 53 -4.44 -12.69 0.46
CA GLU A 53 -4.86 -11.84 -0.67
C GLU A 53 -3.96 -10.60 -0.79
N PHE A 54 -3.75 -9.89 0.31
CA PHE A 54 -2.87 -8.74 0.40
C PHE A 54 -1.42 -9.06 0.04
N THR A 55 -0.88 -10.18 0.53
CA THR A 55 0.48 -10.62 0.21
C THR A 55 0.67 -10.75 -1.31
N ARG A 56 -0.25 -11.46 -1.99
CA ARG A 56 -0.18 -11.64 -3.45
C ARG A 56 -0.29 -10.32 -4.21
N HIS A 57 -1.16 -9.43 -3.72
CA HIS A 57 -1.32 -8.11 -4.30
C HIS A 57 -0.02 -7.30 -4.17
N CYS A 58 0.59 -7.20 -2.98
CA CYS A 58 1.85 -6.50 -2.77
C CYS A 58 3.01 -7.07 -3.60
N GLU A 59 3.13 -8.39 -3.71
CA GLU A 59 4.15 -9.02 -4.56
C GLU A 59 4.01 -8.58 -6.02
N ALA A 60 2.78 -8.63 -6.56
CA ALA A 60 2.51 -8.26 -7.95
C ALA A 60 2.66 -6.75 -8.20
N HIS A 61 2.14 -5.92 -7.30
CA HIS A 61 2.25 -4.46 -7.33
C HIS A 61 3.71 -4.04 -7.28
N PHE A 62 4.45 -4.43 -6.25
CA PHE A 62 5.84 -3.98 -6.09
C PHE A 62 6.73 -4.52 -7.20
N GLU A 63 6.55 -5.76 -7.68
CA GLU A 63 7.34 -6.25 -8.81
C GLU A 63 7.03 -5.49 -10.10
N MET A 64 5.77 -5.08 -10.34
CA MET A 64 5.42 -4.24 -11.48
C MET A 64 6.20 -2.91 -11.46
N GLU A 65 6.21 -2.22 -10.33
CA GLU A 65 6.91 -0.94 -10.19
C GLU A 65 8.43 -1.11 -10.18
N ASN A 66 8.95 -2.11 -9.46
CA ASN A 66 10.38 -2.45 -9.44
C ASN A 66 10.90 -2.75 -10.84
N ARG A 67 10.13 -3.49 -11.64
CA ARG A 67 10.46 -3.75 -13.04
C ARG A 67 10.52 -2.46 -13.84
N TRP A 68 9.52 -1.59 -13.75
CA TRP A 68 9.56 -0.29 -14.44
C TRP A 68 10.75 0.56 -14.02
N MET A 69 11.04 0.63 -12.72
CA MET A 69 12.19 1.37 -12.21
C MET A 69 13.52 0.88 -12.80
N ARG A 70 13.68 -0.45 -12.95
CA ARG A 70 14.86 -1.06 -13.56
C ARG A 70 14.90 -0.85 -15.08
N GLU A 71 13.82 -1.19 -15.78
CA GLU A 71 13.77 -1.17 -17.26
C GLU A 71 13.84 0.23 -17.86
N THR A 72 13.39 1.24 -17.11
CA THR A 72 13.37 2.63 -17.56
C THR A 72 14.49 3.47 -16.95
N ASP A 73 15.45 2.86 -16.25
CA ASP A 73 16.55 3.55 -15.56
C ASP A 73 16.07 4.70 -14.65
N PHE A 74 15.02 4.45 -13.87
CA PHE A 74 14.52 5.44 -12.91
C PHE A 74 15.61 5.77 -11.88
N PRO A 75 16.04 7.05 -11.75
CA PRO A 75 17.24 7.36 -10.97
C PRO A 75 17.14 7.07 -9.46
N PRO A 76 16.04 7.38 -8.75
CA PRO A 76 15.94 7.12 -7.32
C PRO A 76 15.29 5.75 -7.01
N ARG A 77 15.67 4.70 -7.74
CA ARG A 77 15.06 3.37 -7.60
C ARG A 77 15.48 2.60 -6.35
N ASP A 78 16.72 2.75 -5.88
CA ASP A 78 17.27 1.84 -4.87
C ASP A 78 16.53 1.98 -3.53
N CYS A 79 16.35 3.22 -3.03
CA CYS A 79 15.60 3.46 -1.79
C CYS A 79 14.12 3.04 -1.90
N HIS A 80 13.52 3.17 -3.08
CA HIS A 80 12.15 2.76 -3.32
C HIS A 80 12.02 1.22 -3.28
N ILE A 81 12.87 0.50 -4.02
CA ILE A 81 12.91 -0.97 -4.01
C ILE A 81 13.18 -1.51 -2.60
N ASP A 82 14.02 -0.84 -1.81
CA ASP A 82 14.33 -1.23 -0.44
C ASP A 82 13.10 -1.11 0.50
N GLU A 83 12.28 -0.05 0.35
CA GLU A 83 11.02 0.07 1.10
C GLU A 83 10.02 -1.03 0.73
N HIS A 84 9.87 -1.35 -0.56
CA HIS A 84 9.07 -2.49 -1.02
C HIS A 84 9.53 -3.81 -0.39
N ALA A 85 10.84 -4.05 -0.37
CA ALA A 85 11.41 -5.27 0.20
C ALA A 85 11.15 -5.37 1.71
N ALA A 86 11.23 -4.25 2.45
CA ALA A 86 10.98 -4.21 3.88
C ALA A 86 9.50 -4.51 4.22
N VAL A 87 8.57 -3.96 3.44
CA VAL A 87 7.13 -4.25 3.58
C VAL A 87 6.84 -5.72 3.28
N LEU A 88 7.34 -6.25 2.16
CA LEU A 88 7.15 -7.67 1.83
C LEU A 88 7.73 -8.61 2.87
N ALA A 89 8.92 -8.30 3.41
CA ALA A 89 9.52 -9.10 4.48
C ALA A 89 8.60 -9.20 5.70
N SER A 90 8.04 -8.06 6.13
CA SER A 90 7.12 -7.99 7.28
C SER A 90 5.83 -8.77 7.02
N VAL A 91 5.25 -8.59 5.83
CA VAL A 91 4.01 -9.28 5.42
C VAL A 91 4.21 -10.80 5.35
N HIS A 92 5.34 -11.25 4.78
CA HIS A 92 5.67 -12.68 4.73
C HIS A 92 5.93 -13.30 6.10
N GLU A 93 6.67 -12.61 6.96
CA GLU A 93 6.97 -13.09 8.31
C GLU A 93 5.69 -13.24 9.15
N VAL A 94 4.90 -12.17 9.23
CA VAL A 94 3.62 -12.18 9.97
C VAL A 94 2.66 -13.20 9.37
N GLY A 95 2.52 -13.24 8.04
CA GLY A 95 1.66 -14.20 7.36
C GLY A 95 2.04 -15.65 7.63
N ALA A 96 3.33 -15.97 7.60
CA ALA A 96 3.82 -17.33 7.85
C ALA A 96 3.62 -17.76 9.31
N MET A 97 3.84 -16.86 10.27
CA MET A 97 3.64 -17.16 11.70
C MET A 97 2.15 -17.25 12.06
N PHE A 98 1.32 -16.35 11.52
CA PHE A 98 -0.12 -16.36 11.74
C PHE A 98 -0.77 -17.63 11.17
N ALA A 99 -0.38 -18.06 9.96
CA ALA A 99 -0.88 -19.30 9.37
C ALA A 99 -0.53 -20.56 10.18
N LYS A 100 0.53 -20.52 10.99
CA LYS A 100 0.91 -21.61 11.91
C LYS A 100 0.24 -21.51 13.28
N GLY A 101 -0.50 -20.44 13.56
CA GLY A 101 -1.06 -20.14 14.87
C GLY A 101 0.00 -19.72 15.91
N GLU A 102 1.17 -19.27 15.46
CA GLU A 102 2.27 -18.81 16.34
C GLU A 102 2.05 -17.37 16.84
N LEU A 103 1.20 -16.59 16.15
CA LEU A 103 0.80 -15.23 16.53
C LEU A 103 -0.73 -15.11 16.56
N GLY A 104 -1.22 -14.17 17.36
CA GLY A 104 -2.63 -13.80 17.43
C GLY A 104 -3.03 -12.79 16.35
N ALA A 105 -4.34 -12.57 16.23
CA ALA A 105 -4.92 -11.58 15.32
C ALA A 105 -4.50 -10.14 15.65
N ASP A 106 -4.14 -9.86 16.90
CA ASP A 106 -3.63 -8.58 17.37
C ASP A 106 -2.36 -8.16 16.60
N VAL A 107 -1.42 -9.07 16.38
CA VAL A 107 -0.18 -8.76 15.64
C VAL A 107 -0.45 -8.49 14.15
N VAL A 108 -1.41 -9.20 13.57
CA VAL A 108 -1.86 -8.94 12.19
C VAL A 108 -2.49 -7.55 12.09
N ARG A 109 -3.33 -7.17 13.07
CA ARG A 109 -3.96 -5.85 13.11
C ARG A 109 -2.92 -4.74 13.30
N ASP A 110 -1.91 -4.95 14.13
CA ASP A 110 -0.79 -4.02 14.27
C ASP A 110 -0.06 -3.84 12.93
N LEU A 111 0.26 -4.91 12.21
CA LEU A 111 0.84 -4.82 10.86
C LEU A 111 -0.05 -3.98 9.93
N VAL A 112 -1.35 -4.24 9.93
CA VAL A 112 -2.32 -3.53 9.08
C VAL A 112 -2.35 -2.03 9.37
N GLU A 113 -2.29 -1.63 10.64
CA GLU A 113 -2.21 -0.20 10.99
C GLU A 113 -0.88 0.44 10.54
N HIS A 114 0.24 -0.28 10.66
CA HIS A 114 1.52 0.22 10.13
C HIS A 114 1.49 0.39 8.60
N LEU A 115 0.81 -0.50 7.88
CA LEU A 115 0.60 -0.38 6.43
C LEU A 115 -0.26 0.84 6.09
N ALA A 116 -1.35 1.06 6.84
CA ALA A 116 -2.22 2.23 6.67
C ALA A 116 -1.49 3.56 6.92
N ASP A 117 -0.54 3.58 7.87
CA ASP A 117 0.29 4.75 8.20
C ASP A 117 1.45 4.98 7.22
N TRP A 118 1.95 3.91 6.59
CA TRP A 118 3.06 3.93 5.66
C TRP A 118 2.61 4.36 4.25
N PHE A 119 1.54 3.75 3.73
CA PHE A 119 1.15 3.87 2.33
C PHE A 119 0.95 5.32 1.85
N PRO A 120 0.24 6.22 2.57
CA PRO A 120 0.05 7.59 2.09
C PRO A 120 1.34 8.36 1.87
N LYS A 121 2.37 8.09 2.70
CA LYS A 121 3.68 8.75 2.59
C LYS A 121 4.47 8.17 1.43
N HIS A 122 4.45 6.84 1.30
CA HIS A 122 5.11 6.14 0.20
C HIS A 122 4.56 6.59 -1.17
N ALA A 123 3.22 6.61 -1.30
CA ALA A 123 2.53 7.04 -2.52
C ALA A 123 2.87 8.49 -2.89
N ASP A 124 2.85 9.41 -1.93
CA ASP A 124 3.10 10.83 -2.19
C ASP A 124 4.59 11.12 -2.49
N GLN A 125 5.52 10.42 -1.83
CA GLN A 125 6.95 10.75 -1.89
C GLN A 125 7.70 9.98 -2.98
N LEU A 126 7.39 8.69 -3.16
CA LEU A 126 8.15 7.78 -4.03
C LEU A 126 7.34 7.42 -5.28
N ASP A 127 6.11 6.96 -5.13
CA ASP A 127 5.30 6.52 -6.27
C ASP A 127 4.93 7.68 -7.19
N SER A 128 4.67 8.86 -6.63
CA SER A 128 4.39 10.06 -7.43
C SER A 128 5.54 10.39 -8.39
N ALA A 129 6.78 10.17 -7.97
CA ALA A 129 7.96 10.37 -8.80
C ALA A 129 8.06 9.31 -9.92
N LEU A 130 7.71 8.06 -9.62
CA LEU A 130 7.64 6.99 -10.61
C LEU A 130 6.49 7.23 -11.62
N ALA A 131 5.30 7.59 -11.16
CA ALA A 131 4.14 7.93 -12.00
C ALA A 131 4.45 9.08 -12.96
N HIS A 132 5.14 10.12 -12.47
CA HIS A 132 5.63 11.21 -13.30
C HIS A 132 6.65 10.74 -14.36
N TRP A 133 7.58 9.87 -13.98
CA TRP A 133 8.57 9.30 -14.88
C TRP A 133 7.93 8.46 -15.99
N MET A 134 7.00 7.58 -15.62
CA MET A 134 6.27 6.73 -16.56
C MET A 134 5.39 7.54 -17.52
N SER A 135 4.70 8.56 -17.01
CA SER A 135 3.93 9.49 -17.84
C SER A 135 4.82 10.25 -18.83
N LYS A 136 5.99 10.71 -18.38
CA LYS A 136 6.96 11.40 -19.24
C LYS A 136 7.49 10.48 -20.34
N ASN A 137 7.85 9.25 -20.01
CA ASN A 137 8.35 8.28 -20.99
C ASN A 137 7.29 7.90 -22.02
N ARG A 138 6.01 7.86 -21.63
CA ARG A 138 4.90 7.50 -22.53
C ARG A 138 4.37 8.67 -23.36
N LEU A 139 4.28 9.87 -22.78
CA LEU A 139 3.52 11.00 -23.34
C LEU A 139 4.33 12.28 -23.52
N GLY A 140 5.59 12.31 -23.07
CA GLY A 140 6.49 13.47 -23.19
C GLY A 140 6.23 14.60 -22.18
N GLY A 141 5.36 14.40 -21.18
CA GLY A 141 5.00 15.42 -20.20
C GLY A 141 4.65 14.86 -18.82
N LYS A 142 4.47 15.75 -17.85
CA LYS A 142 3.96 15.39 -16.51
C LYS A 142 2.43 15.22 -16.57
N PRO A 143 1.84 14.27 -15.81
CA PRO A 143 0.40 14.13 -15.74
C PRO A 143 -0.23 15.34 -15.04
N VAL A 144 -1.45 15.68 -15.45
CA VAL A 144 -2.28 16.67 -14.76
C VAL A 144 -3.31 15.91 -13.93
N VAL A 145 -3.15 15.94 -12.61
CA VAL A 145 -4.04 15.24 -11.66
C VAL A 145 -5.11 16.21 -11.17
N LEU A 146 -6.39 15.86 -11.36
CA LEU A 146 -7.53 16.62 -10.85
C LEU A 146 -8.16 15.84 -9.70
N ARG A 147 -7.85 16.23 -8.47
CA ARG A 147 -8.40 15.63 -7.26
C ARG A 147 -9.72 16.30 -6.89
N ARG A 148 -10.81 15.54 -6.78
CA ARG A 148 -12.12 16.06 -6.35
C ARG A 148 -12.29 15.89 -4.85
N GLY A 149 -13.02 16.80 -4.22
CA GLY A 149 -13.38 16.68 -2.79
C GLY A 149 -12.25 16.97 -1.80
N LEU A 150 -11.14 17.57 -2.22
CA LEU A 150 -10.12 18.09 -1.30
C LEU A 150 -10.75 19.17 -0.40
N GLN A 151 -10.86 18.87 0.90
CA GLN A 151 -11.11 19.91 1.90
C GLN A 151 -9.83 20.74 2.04
N LEU A 152 -9.76 21.85 1.30
CA LEU A 152 -8.74 22.87 1.52
C LEU A 152 -8.92 23.41 2.95
N ARG A 153 -7.92 23.17 3.81
CA ARG A 153 -7.84 23.80 5.13
C ARG A 153 -7.49 25.27 5.01
#